data_AF-A0A2L2YZ17-F1
#
_entry.id   AF-A0A2L2YZ17-F1
#
_cell.length_a   1.000
_cell.length_b   1.000
_cell.length_c   1.000
_cell.angle_alpha   90.00
_cell.angle_beta   90.00
_cell.angle_gamma   90.00
#
_symmetry.space_group_name_H-M   'P 1'
#
loop_
_entity.id
_entity.type
_entity.pdbx_description
1 polymer ?
#
loop_
_entity_poly.entity_id
_entity_poly.type
_entity_poly.pdbx_seq_one_letter_code
_entity_poly.pdbx_strand_id
1 'polypeptide(L)'
;ITINWVKGHSGVIGNDKADELAKAAAESDLTISFSKLPKSFIKNDILQKTKDMWQGEWDSTQNGNITKKFFPSVQERMTQNFIPNFKLTQILSGHARCKEYLHRF
;
A
#
# COMPACT_ATOMS: atom_id res chain seq x y z
N ILE A 1 -7.49 -0.68 -28.23
CA ILE A 1 -7.46 -2.16 -28.25
C ILE A 1 -8.38 -2.58 -29.38
N THR A 2 -7.87 -3.34 -30.35
CA THR A 2 -8.66 -3.83 -31.50
C THR A 2 -8.80 -5.34 -31.35
N ILE A 3 -10.04 -5.84 -31.37
CA ILE A 3 -10.33 -7.27 -31.25
C ILE A 3 -10.68 -7.79 -32.64
N ASN A 4 -9.97 -8.85 -33.07
CA ASN A 4 -10.20 -9.49 -34.35
C ASN A 4 -10.67 -10.94 -34.10
N TRP A 5 -11.79 -11.30 -34.71
CA TRP A 5 -12.34 -12.65 -34.65
C TRP A 5 -11.79 -13.48 -35.81
N VAL A 6 -11.18 -14.61 -35.50
CA VAL A 6 -10.65 -15.54 -36.49
C VAL A 6 -11.42 -16.86 -36.42
N LYS A 7 -11.58 -17.51 -37.57
CA LYS A 7 -12.19 -18.86 -37.60
C LYS A 7 -11.19 -19.87 -37.03
N GLY A 8 -11.68 -20.82 -36.24
CA GLY A 8 -10.86 -21.93 -35.75
C GLY A 8 -10.31 -22.76 -36.92
N HIS A 9 -9.10 -23.29 -36.76
CA HIS A 9 -8.42 -24.15 -37.75
C HIS A 9 -8.31 -23.52 -39.15
N SER A 10 -8.18 -22.20 -39.23
CA SER A 10 -8.05 -21.46 -40.48
C SER A 10 -6.61 -21.34 -40.99
N GLY A 11 -5.65 -21.98 -40.31
CA GLY A 11 -4.21 -21.92 -40.65
C GLY A 11 -3.52 -20.64 -40.15
N VAL A 12 -4.16 -19.88 -39.27
CA VAL A 12 -3.52 -18.73 -38.62
C VAL A 12 -2.55 -19.26 -37.57
N ILE A 13 -1.26 -19.29 -37.92
CA ILE A 13 -0.17 -19.88 -37.13
C ILE A 13 -0.25 -19.49 -35.65
N GLY A 14 -0.47 -18.21 -35.33
CA GLY A 14 -0.56 -17.74 -33.96
C GLY A 14 -1.77 -18.27 -33.19
N ASN A 15 -2.93 -18.40 -33.86
CA ASN A 15 -4.14 -18.97 -33.28
C ASN A 15 -3.98 -20.48 -33.05
N ASP A 16 -3.44 -21.18 -34.05
CA ASP A 16 -3.26 -22.63 -33.99
C ASP A 16 -2.23 -23.00 -32.92
N LYS A 17 -1.15 -22.21 -32.78
CA LYS A 17 -0.19 -22.41 -31.69
C LYS A 17 -0.80 -22.11 -30.32
N ALA A 18 -1.67 -21.11 -30.22
CA ALA A 18 -2.38 -20.82 -28.97
C ALA A 18 -3.33 -21.96 -28.57
N ASP A 19 -4.07 -22.54 -29.53
CA ASP A 19 -4.96 -23.69 -29.29
C ASP A 19 -4.18 -24.95 -28.87
N GLU A 20 -3.05 -25.22 -29.53
CA GLU A 20 -2.13 -26.32 -29.17
C GLU A 20 -1.64 -26.18 -27.73
N LEU A 21 -1.17 -24.98 -27.35
CA LEU A 21 -0.68 -24.71 -26.00
C LEU A 21 -1.80 -24.79 -24.96
N ALA A 22 -3.01 -24.31 -25.28
CA ALA A 22 -4.15 -24.38 -24.38
C ALA A 22 -4.57 -25.83 -24.11
N LYS A 23 -4.57 -26.69 -25.14
CA LYS A 23 -4.83 -28.13 -24.99
C LYS A 23 -3.75 -28.81 -24.16
N ALA A 24 -2.49 -28.56 -24.46
CA ALA A 24 -1.37 -29.11 -23.69
C ALA A 24 -1.44 -28.73 -22.20
N ALA A 25 -1.83 -27.48 -21.91
CA ALA A 25 -2.03 -27.03 -20.53
C ALA A 25 -3.23 -27.70 -19.85
N ALA A 26 -4.34 -27.90 -20.57
CA ALA A 26 -5.54 -28.55 -20.04
C ALA A 26 -5.33 -30.05 -19.71
N GLU A 27 -4.46 -30.72 -20.47
CA GLU A 27 -4.10 -32.13 -20.29
C GLU A 27 -2.96 -32.35 -19.29
N SER A 28 -2.25 -31.28 -18.92
CA SER A 28 -1.13 -31.37 -17.99
C SER A 28 -1.60 -31.39 -16.53
N ASP A 29 -0.91 -32.17 -15.68
CA ASP A 29 -1.04 -32.10 -14.21
C ASP A 29 -0.33 -30.87 -13.61
N LEU A 30 -0.17 -29.79 -14.38
CA LEU A 30 0.47 -28.58 -13.91
C LEU A 30 -0.32 -28.02 -12.72
N THR A 31 0.34 -27.92 -11.57
CA THR A 31 -0.18 -27.16 -10.45
C THR A 31 -0.41 -25.72 -10.92
N ILE A 32 -1.65 -25.23 -10.76
CA ILE A 32 -2.04 -23.86 -11.09
C ILE A 32 -1.07 -22.90 -10.36
N SER A 33 -0.08 -22.36 -11.07
CA SER A 33 0.88 -21.42 -10.48
C SER A 33 0.27 -20.02 -10.31
N PHE A 34 -0.77 -19.73 -11.09
CA PHE A 34 -1.49 -18.47 -11.06
C PHE A 34 -2.71 -18.55 -10.13
N SER A 35 -2.46 -18.51 -8.82
CA SER A 35 -3.52 -18.08 -7.91
C SER A 35 -3.75 -16.58 -8.17
N LYS A 36 -4.95 -16.20 -8.61
CA LYS A 36 -5.33 -14.78 -8.65
C LYS A 36 -5.20 -14.27 -7.22
N LEU A 37 -4.13 -13.52 -6.92
CA LEU A 37 -3.97 -12.89 -5.62
C LEU A 37 -5.24 -12.10 -5.34
N PRO A 38 -5.94 -12.36 -4.23
CA PRO A 38 -7.12 -11.61 -3.89
C PRO A 38 -6.80 -10.12 -3.90
N LYS A 39 -7.72 -9.28 -4.40
CA LYS A 39 -7.55 -7.83 -4.36
C LYS A 39 -7.27 -7.33 -2.94
N SER A 40 -7.82 -7.99 -1.93
CA SER A 40 -7.55 -7.74 -0.51
C SER A 40 -6.08 -7.98 -0.15
N PHE A 41 -5.45 -9.02 -0.66
CA PHE A 41 -4.04 -9.32 -0.43
C PHE A 41 -3.16 -8.19 -0.95
N ILE A 42 -3.35 -7.78 -2.21
CA ILE A 42 -2.58 -6.69 -2.82
C ILE A 42 -2.78 -5.38 -2.04
N LYS A 43 -4.03 -5.06 -1.65
CA LYS A 43 -4.31 -3.88 -0.83
C LYS A 43 -3.59 -3.92 0.52
N ASN A 44 -3.58 -5.06 1.19
CA ASN A 44 -2.94 -5.22 2.49
C ASN A 44 -1.41 -5.10 2.37
N ASP A 45 -0.81 -5.68 1.32
CA ASP A 45 0.62 -5.56 1.04
C ASP A 45 1.03 -4.09 0.81
N ILE A 46 0.27 -3.37 -0.02
CA ILE A 46 0.50 -1.93 -0.25
C ILE A 46 0.35 -1.13 1.04
N LEU A 47 -0.69 -1.41 1.83
CA LEU A 47 -0.91 -0.74 3.10
C LEU A 47 0.25 -0.97 4.07
N GLN A 48 0.76 -2.20 4.15
CA GLN A 48 1.86 -2.53 5.04
C GLN A 48 3.16 -1.84 4.61
N LYS A 49 3.50 -1.89 3.32
CA LYS A 49 4.66 -1.18 2.76
C LYS A 49 4.58 0.32 3.01
N THR A 50 3.39 0.91 2.83
CA THR A 50 3.17 2.33 3.13
C THR A 50 3.42 2.64 4.60
N LYS A 51 2.93 1.80 5.53
CA LYS A 51 3.15 1.99 6.97
C LYS A 51 4.64 1.92 7.32
N ASP A 52 5.36 0.96 6.75
CA ASP A 52 6.79 0.78 7.03
C ASP A 52 7.61 1.96 6.50
N MET A 53 7.27 2.48 5.30
CA MET A 53 7.89 3.71 4.77
C MET A 53 7.63 4.91 5.68
N TRP A 54 6.38 5.12 6.08
CA TRP A 54 6.01 6.21 6.99
C TRP A 54 6.70 6.09 8.35
N GLN A 55 6.87 4.87 8.86
CA GLN A 55 7.62 4.64 10.09
C GLN A 55 9.10 5.03 9.92
N GLY A 56 9.72 4.68 8.79
CA GLY A 56 11.10 5.10 8.50
C GLY A 56 11.27 6.62 8.40
N GLU A 57 10.33 7.32 7.77
CA GLU A 57 10.30 8.80 7.76
C GLU A 57 10.11 9.38 9.17
N TRP A 58 9.23 8.76 9.96
CA TRP A 58 8.97 9.16 11.33
C TRP A 58 10.20 8.98 12.22
N ASP A 59 10.94 7.89 12.07
CA ASP A 59 12.13 7.63 12.86
C ASP A 59 13.28 8.57 12.46
N SER A 60 13.46 8.81 11.17
CA SER A 60 14.55 9.63 10.63
C SER A 60 14.36 11.14 10.80
N THR A 61 13.12 11.63 10.94
CA THR A 61 12.90 13.08 11.06
C THR A 61 13.45 13.65 12.37
N GLN A 62 14.14 14.79 12.28
CA GLN A 62 14.61 15.56 13.45
C GLN A 62 13.52 16.46 14.05
N ASN A 63 12.41 16.63 13.32
CA ASN A 63 11.29 17.47 13.72
C ASN A 63 10.25 16.68 14.52
N GLY A 64 9.35 17.40 15.20
CA GLY A 64 8.21 16.78 15.87
C GLY A 64 8.55 16.03 17.15
N ASN A 65 9.68 16.35 17.80
CA ASN A 65 10.12 15.71 19.06
C ASN A 65 9.04 15.70 20.15
N ILE A 66 8.20 16.73 20.22
CA ILE A 66 7.09 16.77 21.18
C ILE A 66 6.01 15.78 20.76
N THR A 67 5.58 15.79 19.49
CA THR A 67 4.65 14.81 18.93
C THR A 67 5.12 13.37 19.13
N LYS A 68 6.42 13.08 18.97
CA LYS A 68 7.04 11.76 19.20
C LYS A 68 6.88 11.25 20.63
N LYS A 69 6.77 12.13 21.63
CA LYS A 69 6.49 11.72 23.01
C LYS A 69 5.07 11.17 23.19
N PHE A 70 4.12 11.64 22.38
CA PHE A 70 2.73 11.17 22.41
C PHE A 70 2.51 9.99 21.46
N PHE A 71 3.22 9.98 20.32
CA PHE A 71 3.11 8.97 19.28
C PHE A 71 4.51 8.51 18.86
N PRO A 72 5.12 7.56 19.58
CA PRO A 72 6.47 7.10 19.27
C PRO A 72 6.51 6.32 17.95
N SER A 73 5.40 5.67 17.55
CA SER A 73 5.29 5.00 16.26
C SER A 73 4.06 5.42 15.46
N VAL A 74 4.16 5.32 14.13
CA VAL A 74 3.04 5.55 13.20
C VAL A 74 1.94 4.52 13.45
N GLN A 75 2.30 3.28 13.74
CA GLN A 75 1.32 2.22 14.03
C GLN A 75 0.51 2.53 15.30
N GLU A 76 1.15 2.98 16.37
CA GLU A 76 0.44 3.39 17.59
C GLU A 76 -0.47 4.59 17.35
N ARG A 77 -0.03 5.57 16.54
CA ARG A 77 -0.91 6.67 16.16
C ARG A 77 -2.14 6.20 15.39
N MET A 78 -2.00 5.18 14.53
CA MET A 78 -3.10 4.65 13.71
C MET A 78 -4.12 3.82 14.50
N THR A 79 -3.76 3.23 15.65
CA THR A 79 -4.69 2.48 16.50
C THR A 79 -5.58 3.39 17.35
N GLN A 80 -5.16 4.65 17.54
CA GLN A 80 -5.91 5.62 18.33
C GLN A 80 -6.98 6.32 17.50
N ASN A 81 -8.22 6.35 18.02
CA ASN A 81 -9.30 7.13 17.45
C ASN A 81 -9.13 8.62 17.83
N PHE A 82 -8.20 9.29 17.16
CA PHE A 82 -7.83 10.69 17.43
C PHE A 82 -8.29 11.61 16.30
N ILE A 83 -9.18 12.54 16.63
CA ILE A 83 -9.63 13.60 15.72
C ILE A 83 -8.87 14.89 16.06
N PRO A 84 -7.95 15.36 15.20
CA PRO A 84 -7.22 16.60 15.44
C PRO A 84 -8.18 17.78 15.47
N ASN A 85 -7.99 18.68 16.44
CA ASN A 85 -8.62 20.00 16.45
C ASN A 85 -7.55 21.06 16.71
N PHE A 86 -7.89 22.33 16.47
CA PHE A 86 -6.93 23.42 16.56
C PHE A 86 -6.11 23.41 17.88
N LYS A 87 -6.78 23.29 19.03
CA LYS A 87 -6.12 23.31 20.34
C LYS A 87 -5.23 22.08 20.56
N LEU A 88 -5.74 20.89 20.24
CA LEU A 88 -4.99 19.64 20.39
C LEU A 88 -3.76 19.61 19.48
N THR A 89 -3.88 20.05 18.23
CA THR A 89 -2.76 20.12 17.29
C THR A 89 -1.67 21.06 17.80
N GLN A 90 -2.05 22.21 18.37
CA GLN A 90 -1.09 23.13 18.97
C GLN A 90 -0.35 22.50 20.17
N ILE A 91 -1.05 21.78 21.04
CA ILE A 91 -0.42 21.09 22.19
C ILE A 91 0.53 20.00 21.71
N LEU A 92 0.08 19.13 20.79
CA LEU A 92 0.85 17.98 20.33
C LEU A 92 2.10 18.37 19.54
N SER A 93 2.02 19.45 18.75
CA SER A 93 3.19 19.99 18.04
C SER A 93 4.10 20.84 18.95
N GLY A 94 3.65 21.17 20.16
CA GLY A 94 4.35 22.10 21.05
C GLY A 94 4.34 23.54 20.56
N HIS A 95 3.36 23.91 19.73
CA HIS A 95 3.16 25.27 19.21
C HIS A 95 1.99 26.00 19.90
N ALA A 96 1.48 25.44 20.99
CA ALA A 96 0.53 26.14 21.85
C ALA A 96 1.18 27.41 22.41
N ARG A 97 0.39 28.47 22.60
CA ARG A 97 0.80 29.71 23.27
C ARG A 97 0.97 29.49 24.78
N CYS A 98 1.83 28.55 25.14
CA CYS A 98 2.25 28.26 26.51
C CYS A 98 3.53 29.05 26.81
N LYS A 99 3.79 29.33 28.09
CA LYS A 99 4.98 30.08 28.54
C LYS A 99 6.27 29.50 27.95
N GLU A 100 6.38 28.17 27.89
CA GLU A 100 7.53 27.45 27.32
C GLU A 100 7.79 27.80 25.84
N TYR A 101 6.74 27.94 25.02
CA TYR A 101 6.89 28.33 23.61
C TYR A 101 7.20 29.81 23.44
N LEU A 102 6.63 30.67 24.31
CA LEU A 102 6.83 32.13 24.27
C LEU A 102 8.24 32.57 24.70
N HIS A 103 8.98 31.74 25.43
CA HIS A 103 10.36 32.00 25.87
C HIS A 103 11.42 31.25 25.04
N ARG A 104 11.05 30.66 23.90
CA ARG A 104 11.95 29.84 23.08
C ARG A 104 12.87 30.66 22.17
N PHE A 105 12.64 31.96 22.08
CA PHE A 105 13.42 32.94 21.31
C PHE A 105 13.69 34.19 22.17
#